data_AF-G2GY64-F1
#
_entry.id   AF-G2GY64-F1
#
_cell.length_a   1.000
_cell.length_b   1.000
_cell.length_c   1.000
_cell.angle_alpha   90.00
_cell.angle_beta   90.00
_cell.angle_gamma   90.00
#
_symmetry.space_group_name_H-M   'P 1'
#
loop_
_entity.id
_entity.type
_entity.pdbx_description
1 polymer ?
#
loop_
_entity_poly.entity_id
_entity_poly.type
_entity_poly.pdbx_seq_one_letter_code
_entity_poly.pdbx_strand_id
1 'polypeptide(L)'
;MSFFDDLKASLEEAIDIKNGVKAPARVTRYELADVKTIRAQLNVSQSDMAKVLGTSIDTIKSWEAGRRNPTGLAAKVLATVQANPKFFQELAAH
;
A
#
# COMPACT_ATOMS: atom_id res chain seq x y z
N MET A 1 -10.13 23.25 -32.22
CA MET A 1 -8.78 22.72 -31.94
C MET A 1 -8.64 21.41 -32.71
N SER A 2 -7.46 21.18 -33.29
CA SER A 2 -7.16 19.90 -33.96
C SER A 2 -6.70 18.89 -32.92
N PHE A 3 -7.04 17.61 -33.11
CA PHE A 3 -6.60 16.51 -32.23
C PHE A 3 -5.07 16.49 -32.02
N PHE A 4 -4.31 16.90 -33.04
CA PHE A 4 -2.87 17.03 -32.95
C PHE A 4 -2.42 18.08 -31.92
N ASP A 5 -3.12 19.21 -31.88
CA ASP A 5 -2.81 20.30 -30.94
C ASP A 5 -3.08 19.86 -29.49
N ASP A 6 -4.19 19.15 -29.28
CA ASP A 6 -4.57 18.62 -27.97
C ASP A 6 -3.56 17.56 -27.49
N LEU A 7 -3.09 16.69 -28.40
CA LEU A 7 -2.09 15.68 -28.08
C LEU A 7 -0.74 16.31 -27.73
N LYS A 8 -0.32 17.33 -28.48
CA LYS A 8 0.92 18.07 -28.22
C LYS A 8 0.87 18.75 -26.85
N ALA A 9 -0.23 19.45 -26.56
CA ALA A 9 -0.43 20.12 -25.27
C ALA A 9 -0.40 19.13 -24.09
N SER A 10 -1.04 17.96 -24.24
CA SER A 10 -1.01 16.92 -23.20
C SER A 10 0.40 16.36 -22.96
N LEU A 11 1.23 16.26 -23.99
CA LEU A 11 2.61 15.76 -23.85
C LEU A 11 3.52 16.79 -23.18
N GLU A 12 3.40 18.06 -23.56
CA GLU A 12 4.13 19.17 -22.92
C GLU A 12 3.77 19.26 -21.43
N GLU A 13 2.49 19.15 -21.09
CA GLU A 13 2.02 19.10 -19.71
C GLU A 13 2.62 17.91 -18.92
N ALA A 14 2.74 16.74 -19.55
CA ALA A 14 3.37 15.58 -18.91
C ALA A 14 4.86 15.80 -18.59
N ILE A 15 5.57 16.56 -19.44
CA ILE A 15 6.97 16.93 -19.21
C ILE A 15 7.08 17.90 -18.03
N ASP A 16 6.22 18.91 -17.97
CA ASP A 16 6.21 19.88 -16.87
C ASP A 16 5.87 19.21 -15.52
N ILE A 17 4.95 18.26 -15.52
CA ILE A 17 4.63 17.43 -14.34
C ILE A 17 5.86 16.62 -13.92
N LYS A 18 6.53 15.97 -14.86
CA LYS A 18 7.73 15.16 -14.58
C LYS A 18 8.87 16.01 -14.01
N ASN A 19 9.03 17.24 -14.48
CA ASN A 19 10.07 18.17 -14.03
C ASN A 19 9.69 18.93 -12.75
N GLY A 20 8.47 18.74 -12.22
CA GLY A 20 7.98 19.43 -11.03
C GLY A 20 7.61 20.90 -11.26
N VAL A 21 7.56 21.34 -12.52
CA VAL A 21 7.15 22.71 -12.91
C VAL A 21 5.64 22.89 -12.76
N LYS A 22 4.87 21.81 -12.98
CA LYS A 22 3.41 21.79 -12.84
C LYS A 22 2.97 20.66 -11.92
N ALA A 23 1.98 20.91 -11.06
CA ALA A 23 1.38 19.86 -10.26
C ALA A 23 0.45 18.98 -11.13
N PRO A 24 0.48 17.64 -10.97
CA PRO A 24 -0.45 16.75 -11.66
C PRO A 24 -1.89 17.01 -11.21
N ALA A 25 -2.83 17.00 -12.16
CA ALA A 25 -4.25 17.23 -11.90
C ALA A 25 -4.87 16.16 -10.96
N ARG A 26 -4.36 14.93 -10.99
CA ARG A 26 -4.73 13.85 -10.07
C ARG A 26 -3.52 12.96 -9.78
N VAL A 27 -3.33 12.61 -8.52
CA VAL A 27 -2.36 11.60 -8.09
C VAL A 27 -3.12 10.42 -7.51
N THR A 28 -2.92 9.24 -8.09
CA THR A 28 -3.34 7.98 -7.47
C THR A 28 -2.12 7.39 -6.75
N ARG A 29 -2.11 7.44 -5.41
CA ARG A 29 -1.07 6.78 -4.61
C ARG A 29 -1.45 5.32 -4.38
N TYR A 30 -0.54 4.42 -4.69
CA TYR A 30 -0.61 3.02 -4.30
C TYR A 30 0.38 2.81 -3.16
N GLU A 31 -0.07 3.04 -1.93
CA GLU A 31 0.71 2.65 -0.75
C GLU A 31 0.63 1.12 -0.65
N LEU A 32 1.67 0.44 -1.15
CA LEU A 32 1.83 -0.99 -0.91
C LEU A 32 2.20 -1.15 0.57
N ALA A 33 1.32 -1.78 1.35
CA ALA A 33 1.62 -2.08 2.73
C ALA A 33 2.82 -3.04 2.78
N ASP A 34 3.95 -2.58 3.30
CA ASP A 34 5.10 -3.44 3.58
C ASP A 34 4.81 -4.28 4.83
N VAL A 35 4.15 -5.41 4.60
CA VAL A 35 3.74 -6.36 5.64
C VAL A 35 4.94 -6.84 6.46
N LYS A 36 6.12 -6.96 5.84
CA LYS A 36 7.33 -7.44 6.52
C LYS A 36 7.82 -6.40 7.52
N THR A 37 7.83 -5.13 7.11
CA THR A 37 8.20 -4.03 8.00
C THR A 37 7.21 -3.87 9.14
N ILE A 38 5.90 -3.93 8.86
CA ILE A 38 4.86 -3.89 9.91
C ILE A 38 5.06 -5.03 10.92
N ARG A 39 5.27 -6.26 10.44
CA ARG A 39 5.50 -7.43 11.31
C ARG A 39 6.75 -7.27 12.18
N ALA A 40 7.83 -6.79 11.58
CA ALA A 40 9.10 -6.58 12.28
C ALA A 40 8.96 -5.52 13.39
N GLN A 41 8.23 -4.43 13.14
CA GLN A 41 7.94 -3.39 14.14
C GLN A 41 7.14 -3.93 15.32
N LEU A 42 6.23 -4.87 15.07
CA LEU A 42 5.43 -5.53 16.10
C LEU A 42 6.20 -6.62 16.85
N ASN A 43 7.39 -7.01 16.39
CA ASN A 43 8.21 -8.09 16.93
C ASN A 43 7.47 -9.43 17.07
N VAL A 44 6.69 -9.80 16.05
CA VAL A 44 5.92 -11.05 16.02
C VAL A 44 6.37 -11.99 14.90
N SER A 45 6.09 -13.28 15.05
CA SER A 45 6.34 -14.28 14.02
C SER A 45 5.33 -14.16 12.87
N GLN A 46 5.66 -14.73 11.69
CA GLN A 46 4.71 -14.80 10.58
C GLN A 46 3.44 -15.60 10.95
N SER A 47 3.60 -16.62 11.79
CA SER A 47 2.47 -17.42 12.29
C SER A 47 1.55 -16.64 13.23
N ASP A 48 2.10 -15.80 14.10
CA ASP A 48 1.29 -15.01 15.02
C ASP A 48 0.51 -13.93 14.26
N MET A 49 1.18 -13.25 13.33
CA MET A 49 0.53 -12.28 12.45
C MET A 49 -0.59 -12.92 11.61
N ALA A 50 -0.36 -14.11 11.08
CA ALA A 50 -1.36 -14.85 10.32
C ALA A 50 -2.61 -15.17 11.18
N LYS A 51 -2.40 -15.63 12.42
CA LYS A 51 -3.48 -15.91 13.38
C LYS A 51 -4.31 -14.66 13.69
N VAL A 52 -3.64 -13.57 14.07
CA VAL A 52 -4.31 -12.30 14.45
C VAL A 52 -5.10 -11.71 13.28
N LEU A 53 -4.58 -11.81 12.06
CA LEU A 53 -5.26 -11.32 10.86
C LEU A 53 -6.28 -12.31 10.26
N GLY A 54 -6.48 -13.48 10.87
CA GLY A 54 -7.41 -14.50 10.38
C GLY A 54 -7.06 -15.04 8.99
N THR A 55 -5.78 -15.14 8.67
CA THR A 55 -5.27 -15.56 7.35
C THR A 55 -4.28 -16.73 7.48
N SER A 56 -3.95 -17.36 6.36
CA SER A 56 -2.90 -18.39 6.32
C SER A 56 -1.49 -17.77 6.40
N ILE A 57 -0.54 -18.56 6.91
CA ILE A 57 0.89 -18.21 6.92
C ILE A 57 1.39 -17.97 5.48
N ASP A 58 0.90 -18.75 4.51
CA ASP A 58 1.29 -18.60 3.11
C ASP A 58 0.81 -17.30 2.50
N THR A 59 -0.34 -16.77 2.94
CA THR A 59 -0.77 -15.42 2.56
C THR A 59 0.19 -14.36 3.09
N ILE A 60 0.60 -14.44 4.36
CA ILE A 60 1.59 -13.50 4.93
C ILE A 60 2.92 -13.59 4.17
N LYS A 61 3.44 -14.80 3.92
CA LYS A 61 4.66 -15.00 3.12
C LYS A 61 4.51 -14.44 1.71
N SER A 62 3.36 -14.64 1.08
CA SER A 62 3.10 -14.14 -0.27
C SER A 62 3.06 -12.61 -0.32
N TRP A 63 2.55 -11.96 0.74
CA TRP A 63 2.58 -10.50 0.88
C TRP A 63 3.98 -9.98 1.16
N GLU A 64 4.71 -10.58 2.11
CA GLU A 64 6.09 -10.17 2.42
C GLU A 64 7.07 -10.35 1.24
N ALA A 65 6.80 -11.31 0.36
CA ALA A 65 7.58 -11.54 -0.86
C ALA A 65 7.10 -10.71 -2.06
N GLY A 66 6.03 -9.93 -1.93
CA GLY A 66 5.45 -9.12 -3.02
C GLY A 66 4.81 -9.93 -4.15
N ARG A 67 4.61 -11.25 -4.00
CA ARG A 67 3.92 -12.09 -5.00
C ARG A 67 2.43 -11.74 -5.11
N ARG A 68 1.84 -11.32 -3.99
CA ARG A 68 0.49 -10.77 -3.88
C ARG A 68 0.56 -9.58 -2.95
N ASN A 69 -0.40 -8.68 -3.03
CA ASN A 69 -0.52 -7.56 -2.10
C ASN A 69 -1.82 -7.68 -1.30
N PRO A 70 -1.83 -7.23 -0.04
CA PRO A 70 -3.07 -7.12 0.70
C PRO A 70 -4.00 -6.12 0.01
N THR A 71 -5.28 -6.46 -0.08
CA THR A 71 -6.32 -5.62 -0.69
C THR A 71 -7.55 -5.54 0.20
N GLY A 72 -8.48 -4.64 -0.11
CA GLY A 72 -9.75 -4.51 0.60
C GLY A 72 -9.57 -4.26 2.10
N LEU A 73 -10.24 -5.06 2.93
CA LEU A 73 -10.20 -4.94 4.39
C LEU A 73 -8.80 -5.20 4.97
N ALA A 74 -8.07 -6.20 4.44
CA ALA A 74 -6.74 -6.53 4.93
C ALA A 74 -5.76 -5.35 4.78
N ALA A 75 -5.82 -4.65 3.64
CA ALA A 75 -5.01 -3.44 3.42
C ALA A 75 -5.35 -2.33 4.43
N LYS A 76 -6.65 -2.12 4.71
CA LYS A 76 -7.09 -1.12 5.69
C LYS A 76 -6.65 -1.47 7.11
N VAL A 77 -6.77 -2.74 7.52
CA VAL A 77 -6.32 -3.22 8.82
C VAL A 77 -4.81 -3.03 8.96
N LEU A 78 -4.02 -3.44 7.96
CA LEU A 78 -2.57 -3.26 7.97
C LEU A 78 -2.15 -1.79 8.05
N ALA A 79 -2.83 -0.91 7.30
CA ALA A 79 -2.59 0.54 7.39
C ALA A 79 -2.93 1.10 8.79
N THR A 80 -4.01 0.59 9.41
CA THR A 80 -4.40 0.98 10.77
C THR A 80 -3.39 0.50 11.80
N VAL A 81 -2.92 -0.74 11.68
CA VAL A 81 -1.86 -1.31 12.53
C VAL A 81 -0.56 -0.55 12.37
N GLN A 82 -0.20 -0.15 11.14
CA GLN A 82 0.99 0.65 10.87
C GLN A 82 0.90 2.05 11.52
N ALA A 83 -0.28 2.68 11.49
CA ALA A 83 -0.51 3.97 12.13
C ALA A 83 -0.63 3.88 13.67
N ASN A 84 -1.15 2.78 14.19
CA ASN A 84 -1.32 2.52 15.62
C ASN A 84 -0.96 1.06 15.96
N PRO A 85 0.32 0.78 16.32
CA PRO A 85 0.77 -0.58 16.63
C PRO A 85 0.02 -1.26 17.79
N LYS A 86 -0.56 -0.49 18.72
CA LYS A 86 -1.35 -1.05 19.85
C LYS A 86 -2.62 -1.75 19.37
N PHE A 87 -3.18 -1.32 18.25
CA PHE A 87 -4.38 -1.95 17.65
C PHE A 87 -4.15 -3.42 17.32
N PHE A 88 -2.91 -3.82 16.99
CA PHE A 88 -2.60 -5.23 16.76
C PHE A 88 -2.79 -6.09 18.02
N GLN A 89 -2.51 -5.54 19.21
CA GLN A 89 -2.70 -6.26 20.47
C GLN A 89 -4.18 -6.41 20.80
N GLU A 90 -5.00 -5.42 20.47
CA GLU A 90 -6.46 -5.49 20.61
C GLU A 90 -7.05 -6.58 19.71
N LEU A 91 -6.58 -6.66 18.46
CA LEU A 91 -6.96 -7.75 17.54
C LEU A 91 -6.53 -9.13 18.05
N ALA A 92 -5.37 -9.23 18.69
CA ALA A 92 -4.86 -10.48 19.23
C ALA A 92 -5.60 -10.96 20.49
N ALA A 93 -6.38 -10.10 21.14
CA ALA A 93 -7.13 -10.40 22.34
C ALA A 93 -8.55 -10.96 22.07
N HIS A 94 -8.98 -10.97 20.81
CA HIS A 94 -10.25 -11.54 20.35
C HIS A 94 -10.07 -12.99 19.87
#